data_AF-A0A7S9P175-F1
#
_entry.id   AF-A0A7S9P175-F1
#
_cell.length_a   1.000
_cell.length_b   1.000
_cell.length_c   1.000
_cell.angle_alpha   90.00
_cell.angle_beta   90.00
_cell.angle_gamma   90.00
#
_symmetry.space_group_name_H-M   'P 1'
#
loop_
_entity.id
_entity.type
_entity.pdbx_description
1 polymer ?
#
loop_
_entity_poly.entity_id
_entity_poly.type
_entity_poly.pdbx_seq_one_letter_code
_entity_poly.pdbx_strand_id
1 'polypeptide(L)'
;MVMINYVEICLGFGVLYEGFASIDGLKGSIDAIYFSFITATTIGYGDMLPNDLKSKVLVITQSMYTLVLIGLVLTNFTSNINYKNETYKTKGGGE
;
A
#
# COMPACT_ATOMS: atom_id res chain seq x y z
N MET A 1 -6.37 11.21 5.31
CA MET A 1 -5.73 11.61 4.04
C MET A 1 -4.69 10.59 3.59
N VAL A 2 -3.68 10.27 4.41
CA VAL A 2 -2.63 9.26 4.06
C VAL A 2 -3.18 7.87 3.72
N MET A 3 -4.22 7.39 4.42
CA MET A 3 -4.87 6.11 4.11
C MET A 3 -5.51 6.08 2.71
N ILE A 4 -6.04 7.20 2.23
CA ILE A 4 -6.65 7.28 0.88
C ILE A 4 -5.54 7.24 -0.17
N ASN A 5 -4.45 7.98 0.04
CA ASN A 5 -3.28 7.96 -0.86
C ASN A 5 -2.67 6.55 -0.98
N TYR A 6 -2.67 5.77 0.11
CA TYR A 6 -2.22 4.37 0.06
C TYR A 6 -3.06 3.53 -0.90
N VAL A 7 -4.40 3.65 -0.81
CA VAL A 7 -5.31 2.93 -1.71
C VAL A 7 -5.18 3.43 -3.15
N GLU A 8 -5.05 4.74 -3.36
CA GLU A 8 -4.85 5.32 -4.69
C GLU A 8 -3.58 4.80 -5.36
N ILE A 9 -2.48 4.67 -4.61
CA ILE A 9 -1.23 4.10 -5.14
C ILE A 9 -1.40 2.62 -5.51
N CYS A 10 -2.10 1.83 -4.70
CA CYS A 10 -2.41 0.44 -5.05
C CYS A 10 -3.22 0.35 -6.36
N LEU A 11 -4.23 1.20 -6.55
CA LEU A 11 -5.02 1.23 -7.78
C LEU A 11 -4.19 1.73 -8.98
N GLY A 12 -3.38 2.77 -8.79
CA GLY A 12 -2.49 3.29 -9.82
C GLY A 12 -1.48 2.26 -10.31
N PHE A 13 -0.85 1.51 -9.40
CA PHE A 13 0.01 0.39 -9.77
C PHE A 13 -0.77 -0.76 -10.42
N GLY A 14 -2.01 -1.02 -10.01
CA GLY A 14 -2.89 -1.98 -10.69
C GLY A 14 -3.09 -1.66 -12.17
N VAL A 15 -3.39 -0.39 -12.49
CA VAL A 15 -3.49 0.08 -13.88
C VAL A 15 -2.15 0.00 -14.61
N LEU A 16 -1.03 0.31 -13.94
CA LEU A 16 0.31 0.17 -14.52
C LEU A 16 0.66 -1.29 -14.84
N TYR A 17 0.27 -2.24 -13.99
CA TYR A 17 0.49 -3.67 -14.27
C TYR A 17 -0.30 -4.14 -15.48
N GLU A 18 -1.55 -3.72 -15.61
CA GLU A 18 -2.37 -4.06 -16.77
C GLU A 18 -1.82 -3.47 -18.08
N GLY A 19 -1.31 -2.23 -18.04
CA GLY A 19 -0.84 -1.53 -19.24
C GLY A 19 0.61 -1.82 -19.64
N PHE A 20 1.49 -2.10 -18.69
CA PHE A 20 2.95 -2.10 -18.92
C PHE A 20 3.69 -3.35 -18.44
N ALA A 21 3.03 -4.26 -17.70
CA ALA A 21 3.68 -5.45 -17.18
C ALA A 21 3.17 -6.73 -17.84
N SER A 22 4.10 -7.61 -18.19
CA SER A 22 3.81 -9.01 -18.48
C SER A 22 3.85 -9.79 -17.17
N ILE A 23 2.67 -10.15 -16.65
CA ILE A 23 2.49 -10.95 -15.45
C ILE A 23 1.86 -12.28 -15.84
N ASP A 24 2.47 -13.40 -15.45
CA ASP A 24 1.86 -14.72 -15.64
C ASP A 24 0.63 -14.88 -14.73
N GLY A 25 -0.43 -15.48 -15.24
CA GLY A 25 -1.70 -15.64 -14.51
C GLY A 25 -2.65 -14.44 -14.53
N LEU A 26 -2.29 -13.33 -15.19
CA LEU A 26 -3.16 -12.17 -15.35
C LEU A 26 -4.24 -12.42 -16.42
N LYS A 27 -5.52 -12.47 -16.05
CA LYS A 27 -6.64 -12.70 -16.99
C LYS A 27 -7.53 -11.47 -17.21
N GLY A 28 -7.48 -10.49 -16.32
CA GLY A 28 -8.19 -9.22 -16.47
C GLY A 28 -7.77 -8.14 -15.47
N SER A 29 -8.40 -6.98 -15.55
CA SER A 29 -8.08 -5.80 -14.72
C SER A 29 -8.21 -6.05 -13.22
N ILE A 30 -9.13 -6.93 -12.82
CA ILE A 30 -9.32 -7.33 -11.42
C ILE A 30 -8.10 -8.10 -10.89
N ASP A 31 -7.48 -8.93 -11.73
CA ASP A 31 -6.27 -9.67 -11.38
C ASP A 31 -5.07 -8.72 -11.23
N ALA A 32 -5.01 -7.65 -12.04
CA ALA A 32 -3.97 -6.62 -11.93
C ALA A 32 -4.08 -5.83 -10.62
N ILE A 33 -5.31 -5.46 -10.24
CA ILE A 33 -5.57 -4.82 -8.95
C ILE A 33 -5.23 -5.80 -7.82
N TYR A 34 -5.64 -7.06 -7.92
CA TYR A 34 -5.29 -8.10 -6.95
C TYR A 34 -3.77 -8.24 -6.79
N PHE A 35 -3.03 -8.38 -7.88
CA PHE A 35 -1.57 -8.47 -7.89
C PHE A 35 -0.92 -7.25 -7.20
N SER A 36 -1.42 -6.06 -7.48
CA SER A 36 -0.99 -4.83 -6.82
C SER A 36 -1.26 -4.87 -5.31
N PHE A 37 -2.44 -5.31 -4.89
CA PHE A 37 -2.80 -5.41 -3.48
C PHE A 37 -1.96 -6.43 -2.72
N ILE A 38 -1.76 -7.64 -3.26
CA ILE A 38 -0.94 -8.67 -2.60
C ILE A 38 0.55 -8.28 -2.55
N THR A 39 1.01 -7.47 -3.51
CA THR A 39 2.37 -6.90 -3.52
C THR A 39 2.50 -5.79 -2.48
N ALA A 40 1.54 -4.86 -2.42
CA ALA A 40 1.52 -3.77 -1.44
C ALA A 40 1.39 -4.30 0.01
N THR A 41 0.55 -5.31 0.22
CA THR A 41 0.39 -5.94 1.53
C THR A 41 1.52 -6.93 1.86
N THR A 42 2.48 -7.13 0.94
CA THR A 42 3.58 -8.10 1.08
C THR A 42 3.13 -9.54 1.32
N ILE A 43 1.90 -9.89 0.91
CA ILE A 43 1.36 -11.24 1.03
C ILE A 43 2.01 -12.17 0.01
N GLY A 44 2.04 -11.75 -1.27
CA GLY A 44 2.72 -12.46 -2.36
C GLY A 44 2.41 -13.97 -2.45
N TYR A 45 1.16 -14.35 -2.70
CA TYR A 45 0.74 -15.76 -2.78
C TYR A 45 1.51 -16.61 -3.80
N GLY A 46 2.14 -15.98 -4.81
CA GLY A 46 2.97 -16.65 -5.80
C GLY A 46 2.18 -17.29 -6.95
N ASP A 47 0.88 -17.03 -7.03
CA ASP A 47 -0.01 -17.42 -8.12
C ASP A 47 0.19 -16.56 -9.39
N MET A 48 0.68 -15.34 -9.22
CA MET A 48 1.01 -14.42 -10.31
C MET A 48 2.47 -13.98 -10.20
N LEU A 49 3.20 -14.04 -11.32
CA LEU A 49 4.65 -13.80 -11.35
C LEU A 49 5.07 -12.89 -12.51
N PRO A 50 5.98 -11.93 -12.29
CA PRO A 50 6.49 -11.07 -13.34
C PRO A 50 7.47 -11.82 -14.27
N ASN A 51 7.11 -11.92 -15.55
CA ASN A 51 7.90 -12.64 -16.54
C ASN A 51 9.06 -11.82 -17.11
N ASP A 52 8.86 -10.51 -17.28
CA ASP A 52 9.82 -9.62 -17.94
C ASP A 52 10.59 -8.73 -16.97
N LEU A 53 11.75 -8.23 -17.42
CA LEU A 53 12.56 -7.27 -16.67
C LEU A 53 11.75 -6.01 -16.29
N LYS A 54 10.91 -5.52 -17.19
CA LYS A 54 10.07 -4.34 -16.95
C LYS A 54 9.08 -4.57 -15.81
N SER A 55 8.40 -5.72 -15.82
CA SER A 55 7.47 -6.12 -14.76
C SER A 55 8.17 -6.22 -13.41
N LYS A 56 9.39 -6.78 -13.38
CA LYS A 56 10.21 -6.88 -12.15
C LYS A 56 10.59 -5.51 -11.60
N VAL A 57 10.98 -4.57 -12.46
CA VAL A 57 11.29 -3.19 -12.05
C VAL A 57 10.06 -2.48 -11.49
N LEU A 58 8.88 -2.69 -12.09
CA LEU A 58 7.61 -2.19 -11.58
C LEU A 58 7.30 -2.71 -10.17
N VAL A 59 7.44 -4.01 -9.96
CA VAL A 59 7.25 -4.64 -8.63
C VAL A 59 8.22 -4.06 -7.60
N ILE A 60 9.51 -3.95 -7.95
CA ILE A 60 10.52 -3.37 -7.05
C ILE A 60 10.15 -1.93 -6.68
N THR A 61 9.73 -1.14 -7.66
CA THR A 61 9.33 0.26 -7.45
C THR A 61 8.11 0.36 -6.55
N GLN A 62 7.11 -0.49 -6.77
CA GLN A 62 5.93 -0.55 -5.90
C GLN A 62 6.31 -0.93 -4.46
N SER A 63 7.14 -1.96 -4.27
CA SER A 63 7.57 -2.40 -2.94
C SER A 63 8.29 -1.29 -2.16
N MET A 64 9.14 -0.50 -2.83
CA MET A 64 9.80 0.66 -2.21
C MET A 64 8.79 1.72 -1.76
N TYR A 65 7.82 2.06 -2.61
CA TYR A 65 6.80 3.06 -2.29
C TYR A 65 5.92 2.63 -1.11
N THR A 66 5.44 1.39 -1.14
CA THR A 66 4.58 0.83 -0.11
C THR A 66 5.29 0.79 1.25
N LEU A 67 6.57 0.45 1.29
CA LEU A 67 7.35 0.41 2.52
C LEU A 67 7.38 1.78 3.23
N VAL A 68 7.60 2.86 2.47
CA VAL A 68 7.61 4.24 3.00
C VAL A 68 6.21 4.64 3.49
N LEU A 69 5.16 4.30 2.75
CA LEU A 69 3.79 4.65 3.11
C LEU A 69 3.32 3.95 4.38
N ILE A 70 3.67 2.68 4.56
CA ILE A 70 3.35 1.94 5.79
C ILE A 70 3.95 2.64 7.02
N GLY A 71 5.20 3.11 6.93
CA GLY A 71 5.82 3.90 7.99
C GLY A 71 5.03 5.17 8.31
N LEU A 72 4.64 5.93 7.28
CA LEU A 72 3.87 7.15 7.44
C LEU A 72 2.48 6.92 8.04
N VAL A 73 1.81 5.83 7.64
CA VAL A 73 0.51 5.41 8.19
C VAL A 73 0.63 5.12 9.68
N LEU A 74 1.67 4.39 10.10
CA LEU A 74 1.93 4.09 11.51
C LEU A 74 2.18 5.36 12.31
N THR A 75 3.02 6.28 11.81
CA THR A 75 3.27 7.57 12.48
C THR A 75 1.99 8.38 12.66
N ASN A 76 1.15 8.46 11.62
CA ASN A 76 -0.13 9.15 11.71
C ASN A 76 -1.02 8.53 12.78
N PHE A 77 -1.08 7.20 12.86
CA PHE A 77 -1.88 6.51 13.87
C PHE A 77 -1.37 6.79 15.30
N THR A 78 -0.06 6.73 15.52
CA THR A 78 0.56 7.07 16.81
C THR A 78 0.29 8.51 17.23
N SER A 79 0.39 9.48 16.30
CA SER A 79 0.10 10.89 16.59
C SER A 79 -1.35 11.11 17.01
N ASN A 80 -2.32 10.44 16.38
CA ASN A 80 -3.72 10.53 16.76
C ASN A 80 -3.98 9.99 18.18
N ILE A 81 -3.31 8.91 18.56
CA ILE A 81 -3.40 8.35 19.92
C ILE A 81 -2.79 9.32 20.94
N ASN A 82 -1.60 9.85 20.68
CA ASN A 82 -0.92 10.79 21.57
C ASN A 82 -1.73 12.07 21.78
N TYR A 83 -2.28 12.63 20.70
CA TYR A 83 -3.16 13.80 20.76
C TYR A 83 -4.36 13.57 21.70
N LYS A 84 -5.00 12.40 21.58
CA LYS A 84 -6.15 12.01 22.40
C LYS A 84 -5.76 11.82 23.86
N ASN A 85 -4.58 11.25 24.15
CA ASN A 85 -4.09 11.06 25.52
C ASN A 85 -3.80 12.39 26.24
N GLU A 86 -3.27 13.39 25.53
CA GLU A 86 -3.02 14.73 26.09
C GLU A 86 -4.33 15.47 26.42
N THR A 87 -5.37 15.31 25.59
CA THR A 87 -6.69 15.92 25.84
C THR A 87 -7.45 15.29 27.00
N TYR A 88 -7.28 14.00 27.26
CA TYR A 88 -7.87 13.37 28.46
C TYR A 88 -7.17 13.82 29.75
N LYS A 89 -5.85 13.99 29.73
CA LYS A 89 -5.10 14.48 30.89
C LYS A 89 -5.50 15.91 31.29
N THR A 90 -5.73 16.79 30.33
CA THR A 90 -6.17 18.17 30.62
C THR A 90 -7.62 18.28 31.08
N LYS A 91 -8.51 17.37 30.66
CA LYS A 91 -9.90 17.32 31.12
C LYS A 91 -10.10 16.60 32.46
N GLY A 92 -9.26 15.62 32.79
CA GLY A 92 -9.35 14.86 34.05
C GLY A 92 -8.55 15.43 35.22
N GLY A 93 -7.73 16.47 35.01
CA GLY A 93 -6.95 17.15 36.06
C GLY A 93 -7.53 18.50 36.50
N GLY A 94 -8.76 18.83 36.08
CA GLY A 94 -9.45 20.09 36.38
C GLY A 94 -10.62 19.95 37.35
N GLU A 95 -10.66 18.86 38.14
CA GLU A 95 -11.57 18.69 39.29
C GLU A 95 -10.80 18.79 40.61
#